data_AF-A0A4V1S7N0-F1
#
_entry.id   AF-A0A4V1S7N0-F1
#
_cell.length_a   1.000
_cell.length_b   1.000
_cell.length_c   1.000
_cell.angle_alpha   90.00
_cell.angle_beta   90.00
_cell.angle_gamma   90.00
#
_symmetry.space_group_name_H-M   'P 1'
#
loop_
_entity.id
_entity.type
_entity.pdbx_description
1 polymer ?
#
loop_
_entity_poly.entity_id
_entity_poly.type
_entity_poly.pdbx_seq_one_letter_code
_entity_poly.pdbx_strand_id
1 'polypeptide(L)'
;MKSLLPATQNPDLFTLVSESELFIRYREAFRQTAGHQLHFTTPPEQPDGLNTRMRIPVRLEGRSFGFLSLDSFRCPDETFDELGCRMLDEGAKPRQLRAARKLYYELPILSPALSKAMETMLLIFADQLGEHAEKIFLHITGSEPTTVIKARIYIQNHLDGLLSLEDVASRCGVSVCYFCKIFKRATGMTFTEYLTRARVEEAKHALLRPQARITEIAYAVGFQSLSQFNRSFKRLTSQSPTEYRLARANLLTRSAA
;
A
#
# COMPACT_ATOMS: atom_id res chain seq x y z
N MET A 1 -22.53 3.70 8.14
CA MET A 1 -22.03 3.24 6.83
C MET A 1 -20.66 3.85 6.61
N LYS A 2 -19.58 3.04 6.74
CA LYS A 2 -18.20 3.53 6.58
C LYS A 2 -17.92 3.70 5.09
N SER A 3 -17.57 4.91 4.66
CA SER A 3 -17.04 5.11 3.31
C SER A 3 -15.66 4.45 3.25
N LEU A 4 -15.61 3.23 2.73
CA LEU A 4 -14.39 2.70 2.14
C LEU A 4 -13.90 3.76 1.14
N LEU A 5 -12.63 4.16 1.23
CA LEU A 5 -12.05 4.96 0.15
C LEU A 5 -12.32 4.20 -1.15
N PRO A 6 -12.77 4.89 -2.22
CA PRO A 6 -12.98 4.22 -3.51
C PRO A 6 -11.69 3.49 -3.89
N ALA A 7 -11.81 2.30 -4.48
CA ALA A 7 -10.68 1.41 -4.79
C ALA A 7 -9.55 2.16 -5.54
N THR A 8 -9.93 3.13 -6.35
CA THR A 8 -9.05 4.01 -7.13
C THR A 8 -8.21 5.00 -6.33
N GLN A 9 -8.50 5.19 -5.03
CA GLN A 9 -7.74 6.03 -4.10
C GLN A 9 -6.92 5.22 -3.11
N ASN A 10 -6.78 3.91 -3.33
CA ASN A 10 -5.94 3.05 -2.49
C ASN A 10 -4.47 3.09 -2.99
N PRO A 11 -3.54 3.73 -2.25
CA PRO A 11 -2.14 3.81 -2.68
C PRO A 11 -1.41 2.45 -2.68
N ASP A 12 -1.88 1.47 -1.90
CA ASP A 12 -1.35 0.09 -1.97
C ASP A 12 -1.68 -0.56 -3.32
N LEU A 13 -2.88 -0.28 -3.87
CA LEU A 13 -3.34 -0.92 -5.10
C LEU A 13 -2.48 -0.50 -6.30
N PHE A 14 -2.21 0.80 -6.46
CA PHE A 14 -1.36 1.29 -7.53
C PHE A 14 0.05 0.67 -7.45
N THR A 15 0.63 0.62 -6.25
CA THR A 15 1.96 0.04 -6.02
C THR A 15 1.99 -1.43 -6.40
N LEU A 16 1.02 -2.23 -5.93
CA LEU A 16 0.94 -3.66 -6.20
C LEU A 16 0.72 -3.97 -7.69
N VAL A 17 -0.09 -3.16 -8.38
CA VAL A 17 -0.29 -3.29 -9.83
C VAL A 17 0.99 -2.92 -10.59
N SER A 18 1.69 -1.86 -10.17
CA SER A 18 2.96 -1.41 -10.77
C SER A 18 4.10 -2.42 -10.59
N GLU A 19 4.06 -3.20 -9.51
CA GLU A 19 5.05 -4.25 -9.20
C GLU A 19 4.59 -5.64 -9.65
N SER A 20 3.40 -5.76 -10.26
CA SER A 20 2.85 -7.04 -10.69
C SER A 20 3.67 -7.67 -11.82
N GLU A 21 3.76 -9.00 -11.82
CA GLU A 21 4.38 -9.74 -12.93
C GLU A 21 3.77 -9.38 -14.29
N LEU A 22 2.46 -9.10 -14.31
CA LEU A 22 1.74 -8.73 -15.54
C LEU A 22 2.32 -7.44 -16.13
N PHE A 23 2.40 -6.38 -15.32
CA PHE A 23 2.93 -5.10 -15.79
C PHE A 23 4.42 -5.19 -16.13
N ILE A 24 5.20 -5.92 -15.33
CA ILE A 24 6.63 -6.15 -15.59
C ILE A 24 6.83 -6.79 -16.96
N ARG A 25 6.06 -7.84 -17.29
CA ARG A 25 6.10 -8.51 -18.61
C ARG A 25 5.71 -7.56 -19.74
N TYR A 26 4.68 -6.73 -19.56
CA TYR A 26 4.29 -5.74 -20.58
C TYR A 26 5.39 -4.72 -20.83
N ARG A 27 6.02 -4.21 -19.76
CA ARG A 27 7.13 -3.27 -19.86
C ARG A 27 8.33 -3.88 -20.57
N GLU A 28 8.67 -5.12 -20.25
CA GLU A 28 9.75 -5.85 -20.93
C GLU A 28 9.44 -6.10 -22.40
N ALA A 29 8.21 -6.53 -22.73
CA ALA A 29 7.79 -6.79 -24.10
C ALA A 29 7.83 -5.51 -24.97
N PHE A 30 7.34 -4.38 -24.45
CA PHE A 30 7.41 -3.09 -25.16
C PHE A 30 8.86 -2.65 -25.39
N ARG A 31 9.72 -2.79 -24.37
CA ARG A 31 11.14 -2.45 -24.48
C ARG A 31 11.86 -3.30 -25.52
N GLN A 32 11.59 -4.60 -25.55
CA GLN A 32 12.29 -5.54 -26.45
C GLN A 32 11.75 -5.52 -27.88
N THR A 33 10.44 -5.32 -28.07
CA THR A 33 9.79 -5.49 -29.38
C THR A 33 9.55 -4.16 -30.09
N ALA A 34 9.14 -3.13 -29.35
CA ALA A 34 8.83 -1.83 -29.91
C ALA A 34 9.94 -0.79 -29.69
N GLY A 35 10.92 -1.07 -28.81
CA GLY A 35 12.01 -0.13 -28.51
C GLY A 35 11.57 1.08 -27.67
N HIS A 36 10.40 1.01 -27.02
CA HIS A 36 9.84 2.08 -26.21
C HIS A 36 9.66 1.63 -24.75
N GLN A 37 9.85 2.53 -23.79
CA GLN A 37 9.51 2.26 -22.40
C GLN A 37 8.02 2.41 -22.18
N LEU A 38 7.43 1.45 -21.49
CA LEU A 38 6.06 1.53 -20.97
C LEU A 38 6.11 2.01 -19.52
N HIS A 39 5.39 3.10 -19.26
CA HIS A 39 5.24 3.71 -17.95
C HIS A 39 3.83 3.46 -17.42
N PHE A 40 3.72 3.23 -16.11
CA PHE A 40 2.46 3.26 -15.40
C PHE A 40 2.57 4.31 -14.30
N THR A 41 1.75 5.34 -14.38
CA THR A 41 1.85 6.53 -13.52
C THR A 41 0.51 6.81 -12.84
N THR A 42 0.57 7.34 -11.63
CA THR A 42 -0.63 7.87 -10.96
C THR A 42 -1.17 9.07 -11.74
N PRO A 43 -2.49 9.35 -11.66
CA PRO A 43 -3.05 10.58 -12.22
C PRO A 43 -2.25 11.80 -11.75
N PRO A 44 -1.69 12.61 -12.66
CA PRO A 44 -0.90 13.77 -12.26
C PRO A 44 -1.81 14.95 -11.92
N GLU A 45 -1.26 15.90 -11.16
CA GLU A 45 -1.85 17.23 -10.97
C GLU A 45 -1.61 18.15 -12.20
N GLN A 46 -0.82 17.71 -13.21
CA GLN A 46 -0.37 18.51 -14.36
C GLN A 46 -0.36 17.71 -15.70
N PRO A 47 -0.47 18.40 -16.86
CA PRO A 47 -0.50 17.78 -18.19
C PRO A 47 0.79 17.03 -18.55
N ASP A 48 0.65 15.93 -19.32
CA ASP A 48 1.74 14.97 -19.65
C ASP A 48 2.76 15.46 -20.69
N GLY A 49 2.74 16.75 -21.03
CA GLY A 49 3.65 17.33 -22.01
C GLY A 49 3.37 16.85 -23.44
N LEU A 50 4.37 16.26 -24.09
CA LEU A 50 4.32 15.90 -25.53
C LEU A 50 3.67 14.53 -25.80
N ASN A 51 3.24 13.81 -24.77
CA ASN A 51 2.83 12.41 -24.88
C ASN A 51 1.31 12.17 -24.76
N THR A 52 0.52 13.23 -24.91
CA THR A 52 -0.93 13.23 -24.64
C THR A 52 -1.71 12.19 -25.45
N ARG A 53 -1.25 11.86 -26.67
CA ARG A 53 -1.90 10.87 -27.55
C ARG A 53 -1.83 9.42 -27.04
N MET A 54 -0.77 9.08 -26.31
CA MET A 54 -0.49 7.69 -25.88
C MET A 54 -0.68 7.49 -24.39
N ARG A 55 -1.46 8.38 -23.79
CA ARG A 55 -1.79 8.34 -22.38
C ARG A 55 -3.15 7.67 -22.20
N ILE A 56 -3.14 6.39 -21.88
CA ILE A 56 -4.35 5.58 -21.76
C ILE A 56 -4.73 5.38 -20.29
N PRO A 57 -5.94 5.76 -19.85
CA PRO A 57 -6.38 5.55 -18.47
C PRO A 57 -6.61 4.07 -18.17
N VAL A 58 -5.99 3.59 -17.10
CA VAL A 58 -6.28 2.29 -16.49
C VAL A 58 -7.43 2.50 -15.51
N ARG A 59 -8.53 1.77 -15.73
CA ARG A 59 -9.79 1.97 -15.01
C ARG A 59 -10.08 0.81 -14.06
N LEU A 60 -10.70 1.15 -12.94
CA LEU A 60 -11.27 0.22 -11.96
C LEU A 60 -12.65 0.77 -11.57
N GLU A 61 -13.69 -0.05 -11.69
CA GLU A 61 -15.09 0.36 -11.46
C GLU A 61 -15.46 1.64 -12.25
N GLY A 62 -14.97 1.76 -13.49
CA GLY A 62 -15.22 2.91 -14.36
C GLY A 62 -14.43 4.19 -14.03
N ARG A 63 -13.62 4.19 -12.96
CA ARG A 63 -12.78 5.33 -12.56
C ARG A 63 -11.32 5.06 -12.86
N SER A 64 -10.60 6.07 -13.36
CA SER A 64 -9.15 5.94 -13.55
C SER A 64 -8.42 5.95 -12.21
N PHE A 65 -7.45 5.05 -12.05
CA PHE A 65 -6.53 5.02 -10.89
C PHE A 65 -5.05 5.13 -11.30
N GLY A 66 -4.78 5.16 -12.60
CA GLY A 66 -3.47 5.35 -13.19
C GLY A 66 -3.55 5.46 -14.70
N PHE A 67 -2.41 5.73 -15.33
CA PHE A 67 -2.27 5.91 -16.77
C PHE A 67 -1.10 5.09 -17.29
N LEU A 68 -1.34 4.33 -18.36
CA LEU A 68 -0.28 3.79 -19.19
C LEU A 68 0.16 4.85 -20.19
N SER A 69 1.47 5.02 -20.33
CA SER A 69 2.07 5.90 -21.32
C SER A 69 3.39 5.36 -21.84
N LEU A 70 3.83 5.85 -22.99
CA LEU A 70 5.12 5.47 -23.59
C LEU A 70 6.16 6.59 -23.40
N ASP A 71 7.33 6.47 -24.01
CA ASP A 71 8.20 7.63 -24.19
C ASP A 71 7.64 8.56 -25.28
N SER A 72 8.04 9.85 -25.28
CA SER A 72 7.54 10.83 -26.27
C SER A 72 8.08 10.54 -27.67
N PHE A 73 7.22 10.68 -28.69
CA PHE A 73 7.56 10.54 -30.10
C PHE A 73 6.75 11.51 -30.97
N ARG A 74 7.15 11.66 -32.22
CA ARG A 74 6.45 12.47 -33.22
C ARG A 74 5.78 11.58 -34.26
N CYS A 75 4.48 11.80 -34.48
CA CYS A 75 3.75 11.16 -35.57
C CYS A 75 3.64 12.13 -36.78
N PRO A 76 4.00 11.72 -38.00
CA PRO A 76 3.93 12.59 -39.19
C PRO A 76 2.51 13.06 -39.55
N ASP A 77 1.49 12.32 -39.11
CA ASP A 77 0.07 12.63 -39.28
C ASP A 77 -0.47 13.61 -38.23
N GLU A 78 0.37 14.13 -37.33
CA GLU A 78 -0.01 15.11 -36.32
C GLU A 78 0.91 16.31 -36.37
N THR A 79 0.34 17.50 -36.41
CA THR A 79 1.06 18.77 -36.35
C THR A 79 1.29 19.19 -34.89
N PHE A 80 2.30 20.05 -34.66
CA PHE A 80 2.51 20.62 -33.33
C PHE A 80 1.31 21.46 -32.87
N ASP A 81 0.57 22.10 -33.78
CA ASP A 81 -0.58 22.93 -33.42
C ASP A 81 -1.74 22.06 -32.90
N GLU A 82 -1.99 20.88 -33.50
CA GLU A 82 -2.96 19.90 -33.00
C GLU A 82 -2.56 19.36 -31.63
N LEU A 83 -1.29 19.00 -31.43
CA LEU A 83 -0.76 18.60 -30.13
C LEU A 83 -0.90 19.75 -29.11
N GLY A 84 -0.61 20.98 -29.52
CA GLY A 84 -0.69 22.16 -28.69
C GLY A 84 -2.11 22.44 -28.17
N CYS A 85 -3.12 22.25 -29.02
CA CYS A 85 -4.52 22.32 -28.60
C CYS A 85 -4.83 21.29 -27.51
N ARG A 86 -4.45 20.01 -27.68
CA ARG A 86 -4.67 18.99 -26.64
C ARG A 86 -3.94 19.32 -25.33
N MET A 87 -2.71 19.82 -25.41
CA MET A 87 -1.97 20.23 -24.23
C MET A 87 -2.71 21.34 -23.46
N LEU A 88 -3.32 22.30 -24.14
CA LEU A 88 -4.12 23.36 -23.52
C LEU A 88 -5.39 22.80 -22.88
N ASP A 89 -6.08 21.87 -23.55
CA ASP A 89 -7.27 21.20 -23.02
C ASP A 89 -6.95 20.40 -21.75
N GLU A 90 -5.74 19.84 -21.65
CA GLU A 90 -5.21 19.18 -20.46
C GLU A 90 -4.63 20.16 -19.41
N GLY A 91 -4.74 21.47 -19.61
CA GLY A 91 -4.37 22.50 -18.64
C GLY A 91 -2.94 23.03 -18.75
N ALA A 92 -2.26 22.82 -19.88
CA ALA A 92 -0.92 23.39 -20.11
C ALA A 92 -0.99 24.91 -20.23
N LYS A 93 0.05 25.60 -19.75
CA LYS A 93 0.18 27.05 -19.85
C LYS A 93 0.89 27.43 -21.16
N PRO A 94 0.64 28.62 -21.74
CA PRO A 94 1.30 29.07 -22.98
C PRO A 94 2.83 29.04 -22.97
N ARG A 95 3.45 29.24 -21.79
CA ARG A 95 4.90 29.10 -21.62
C ARG A 95 5.41 27.66 -21.83
N GLN A 96 4.61 26.65 -21.47
CA GLN A 96 4.95 25.24 -21.64
C GLN A 96 4.87 24.84 -23.12
N LEU A 97 3.92 25.41 -23.89
CA LEU A 97 3.84 25.21 -25.34
C LEU A 97 5.11 25.67 -26.06
N ARG A 98 5.64 26.85 -25.70
CA ARG A 98 6.87 27.38 -26.32
C ARG A 98 8.08 26.47 -26.10
N ALA A 99 8.23 25.93 -24.89
CA ALA A 99 9.28 24.95 -24.58
C ALA A 99 9.05 23.61 -25.30
N ALA A 100 7.81 23.13 -25.33
CA ALA A 100 7.41 21.88 -25.95
C ALA A 100 7.64 21.87 -27.47
N ARG A 101 7.42 23.02 -28.14
CA ARG A 101 7.61 23.13 -29.60
C ARG A 101 9.02 22.78 -30.05
N LYS A 102 10.04 23.24 -29.31
CA LYS A 102 11.44 22.94 -29.63
C LYS A 102 11.70 21.43 -29.52
N LEU A 103 11.31 20.85 -28.39
CA LEU A 103 11.50 19.42 -28.09
C LEU A 103 10.75 18.52 -29.08
N TYR A 104 9.55 18.90 -29.49
CA TYR A 104 8.73 18.13 -30.44
C TYR A 104 9.45 17.83 -31.76
N TYR A 105 10.24 18.77 -32.29
CA TYR A 105 10.96 18.55 -33.55
C TYR A 105 12.22 17.68 -33.39
N GLU A 106 12.70 17.50 -32.16
CA GLU A 106 13.84 16.65 -31.81
C GLU A 106 13.42 15.19 -31.51
N LEU A 107 12.12 14.92 -31.40
CA LEU A 107 11.59 13.59 -31.07
C LEU A 107 11.77 12.57 -32.22
N PRO A 108 11.93 11.27 -31.87
CA PRO A 108 11.94 10.19 -32.87
C PRO A 108 10.60 10.12 -33.59
N ILE A 109 10.64 9.81 -34.89
CA ILE A 109 9.45 9.67 -35.72
C ILE A 109 8.87 8.27 -35.56
N LEU A 110 7.57 8.19 -35.27
CA LEU A 110 6.80 6.97 -35.27
C LEU A 110 5.87 6.93 -36.49
N SER A 111 5.89 5.84 -37.25
CA SER A 111 5.00 5.74 -38.42
C SER A 111 3.53 5.73 -38.00
N PRO A 112 2.61 6.29 -38.80
CA PRO A 112 1.18 6.31 -38.43
C PRO A 112 0.59 4.92 -38.17
N ALA A 113 1.01 3.92 -38.96
CA ALA A 113 0.60 2.53 -38.78
C ALA A 113 1.06 1.96 -37.43
N LEU A 114 2.33 2.19 -37.05
CA LEU A 114 2.87 1.74 -35.78
C LEU A 114 2.24 2.51 -34.60
N SER A 115 2.03 3.82 -34.74
CA SER A 115 1.30 4.63 -33.76
C SER A 115 -0.08 4.06 -33.48
N LYS A 116 -0.85 3.70 -34.52
CA LYS A 116 -2.19 3.14 -34.34
C LYS A 116 -2.18 1.76 -33.69
N ALA A 117 -1.21 0.92 -34.05
CA ALA A 117 -1.01 -0.38 -33.42
C ALA A 117 -0.67 -0.24 -31.93
N MET A 118 0.24 0.66 -31.58
CA MET A 118 0.64 0.93 -30.20
C MET A 118 -0.52 1.49 -29.37
N GLU A 119 -1.28 2.44 -29.90
CA GLU A 119 -2.50 2.96 -29.24
C GLU A 119 -3.48 1.82 -28.91
N THR A 120 -3.69 0.91 -29.86
CA THR A 120 -4.61 -0.23 -29.70
C THR A 120 -4.07 -1.22 -28.66
N MET A 121 -2.77 -1.50 -28.67
CA MET A 121 -2.12 -2.35 -27.66
C MET A 121 -2.23 -1.74 -26.28
N LEU A 122 -2.00 -0.43 -26.14
CA LEU A 122 -2.12 0.27 -24.85
C LEU A 122 -3.56 0.24 -24.33
N LEU A 123 -4.57 0.37 -25.19
CA LEU A 123 -5.98 0.23 -24.81
C LEU A 123 -6.28 -1.16 -24.24
N ILE A 124 -5.82 -2.22 -24.91
CA ILE A 124 -5.99 -3.60 -24.44
C ILE A 124 -5.24 -3.83 -23.13
N PHE A 125 -4.01 -3.33 -23.02
CA PHE A 125 -3.20 -3.51 -21.82
C PHE A 125 -3.77 -2.73 -20.63
N ALA A 126 -4.32 -1.54 -20.86
CA ALA A 126 -4.98 -0.77 -19.82
C ALA A 126 -6.24 -1.49 -19.30
N ASP A 127 -7.00 -2.13 -20.18
CA ASP A 127 -8.17 -2.92 -19.79
C ASP A 127 -7.76 -4.15 -18.97
N GLN A 128 -6.81 -4.94 -19.46
CA GLN A 128 -6.27 -6.11 -18.76
C GLN A 128 -5.64 -5.76 -17.40
N LEU A 129 -4.94 -4.62 -17.32
CA LEU A 129 -4.37 -4.14 -16.06
C LEU A 129 -5.46 -3.67 -15.10
N GLY A 130 -6.57 -3.12 -15.60
CA GLY A 130 -7.78 -2.82 -14.84
C GLY A 130 -8.41 -4.07 -14.23
N GLU A 131 -8.63 -5.12 -15.02
CA GLU A 131 -9.13 -6.41 -14.52
C GLU A 131 -8.17 -7.05 -13.51
N HIS A 132 -6.86 -6.95 -13.74
CA HIS A 132 -5.85 -7.45 -12.81
C HIS A 132 -5.89 -6.67 -11.48
N ALA A 133 -6.04 -5.36 -11.55
CA ALA A 133 -6.23 -4.52 -10.37
C ALA A 133 -7.50 -4.87 -9.60
N GLU A 134 -8.59 -5.23 -10.27
CA GLU A 134 -9.81 -5.71 -9.62
C GLU A 134 -9.56 -7.01 -8.85
N LYS A 135 -8.87 -7.99 -9.45
CA LYS A 135 -8.50 -9.25 -8.78
C LYS A 135 -7.60 -9.03 -7.56
N ILE A 136 -6.61 -8.13 -7.69
CA ILE A 136 -5.73 -7.72 -6.58
C ILE A 136 -6.56 -7.02 -5.50
N PHE A 137 -7.45 -6.10 -5.86
CA PHE A 137 -8.29 -5.37 -4.93
C PHE A 137 -9.25 -6.30 -4.17
N LEU A 138 -9.86 -7.28 -4.84
CA LEU A 138 -10.68 -8.31 -4.20
C LEU A 138 -9.87 -9.15 -3.20
N HIS A 139 -8.61 -9.48 -3.51
CA HIS A 139 -7.72 -10.14 -2.56
C HIS A 139 -7.33 -9.23 -1.39
N ILE A 140 -7.05 -7.95 -1.60
CA ILE A 140 -6.70 -6.99 -0.53
C ILE A 140 -7.91 -6.66 0.35
N THR A 141 -9.12 -6.62 -0.21
CA THR A 141 -10.34 -6.37 0.56
C THR A 141 -10.80 -7.61 1.33
N GLY A 142 -10.47 -8.81 0.83
CA GLY A 142 -10.67 -10.08 1.52
C GLY A 142 -9.54 -10.55 2.44
N SER A 143 -8.33 -9.99 2.32
CA SER A 143 -7.11 -10.43 3.04
C SER A 143 -6.39 -9.24 3.69
N GLU A 144 -5.87 -9.44 4.90
CA GLU A 144 -5.15 -8.41 5.67
C GLU A 144 -3.98 -7.82 4.85
N PRO A 145 -3.80 -6.48 4.76
CA PRO A 145 -2.73 -5.88 3.96
C PRO A 145 -1.35 -6.45 4.33
N THR A 146 -0.48 -6.70 3.34
CA THR A 146 0.84 -7.30 3.57
C THR A 146 1.68 -6.52 4.58
N THR A 147 1.58 -5.18 4.58
CA THR A 147 2.18 -4.28 5.58
C THR A 147 1.74 -4.61 7.00
N VAL A 148 0.47 -4.95 7.19
CA VAL A 148 -0.12 -5.30 8.48
C VAL A 148 0.28 -6.72 8.89
N ILE A 149 0.30 -7.68 7.96
CA ILE A 149 0.83 -9.03 8.19
C ILE A 149 2.29 -8.96 8.67
N LYS A 150 3.15 -8.24 7.93
CA LYS A 150 4.57 -8.03 8.29
C LYS A 150 4.70 -7.41 9.68
N ALA A 151 3.90 -6.38 9.98
CA ALA A 151 3.91 -5.74 11.28
C ALA A 151 3.51 -6.70 12.42
N ARG A 152 2.47 -7.51 12.23
CA ARG A 152 2.02 -8.49 13.24
C ARG A 152 3.08 -9.54 13.54
N ILE A 153 3.71 -10.09 12.50
CA ILE A 153 4.83 -11.04 12.64
C ILE A 153 5.97 -10.38 13.42
N TYR A 154 6.34 -9.16 13.04
CA TYR A 154 7.43 -8.46 13.69
C TYR A 154 7.13 -8.15 15.17
N ILE A 155 5.93 -7.64 15.46
CA ILE A 155 5.45 -7.38 16.84
C ILE A 155 5.49 -8.67 17.67
N GLN A 156 4.97 -9.78 17.15
CA GLN A 156 4.90 -11.04 17.90
C GLN A 156 6.29 -11.58 18.25
N ASN A 157 7.28 -11.35 17.38
CA ASN A 157 8.66 -11.76 17.61
C ASN A 157 9.47 -10.80 18.50
N HIS A 158 8.93 -9.62 18.83
CA HIS A 158 9.62 -8.55 19.56
C HIS A 158 8.71 -7.90 20.61
N LEU A 159 8.04 -8.73 21.42
CA LEU A 159 7.18 -8.24 22.51
C LEU A 159 7.99 -7.72 23.71
N ASP A 160 9.21 -8.23 23.86
CA ASP A 160 10.20 -7.88 24.87
C ASP A 160 10.93 -6.57 24.52
N GLY A 161 10.71 -5.52 25.31
CA GLY A 161 11.49 -4.28 25.23
C GLY A 161 10.86 -3.10 24.49
N LEU A 162 11.71 -2.17 24.02
CA LEU A 162 11.36 -0.87 23.44
C LEU A 162 11.03 -0.99 21.95
N LEU A 163 9.93 -1.67 21.60
CA LEU A 163 9.42 -1.65 20.23
C LEU A 163 8.73 -0.31 19.96
N SER A 164 9.34 0.54 19.13
CA SER A 164 8.75 1.83 18.75
C SER A 164 7.87 1.72 17.51
N LEU A 165 7.02 2.72 17.31
CA LEU A 165 6.18 2.84 16.12
C LEU A 165 7.04 3.04 14.86
N GLU A 166 8.12 3.80 15.01
CA GLU A 166 9.10 4.12 13.98
C GLU A 166 9.83 2.85 13.50
N ASP A 167 10.23 1.97 14.42
CA ASP A 167 10.89 0.70 14.08
C ASP A 167 10.00 -0.18 13.22
N VAL A 168 8.73 -0.33 13.61
CA VAL A 168 7.77 -1.17 12.89
C VAL A 168 7.44 -0.57 11.53
N ALA A 169 7.24 0.74 11.43
CA ALA A 169 7.00 1.42 10.17
C ALA A 169 8.18 1.26 9.20
N SER A 170 9.40 1.48 9.69
CA SER A 170 10.65 1.31 8.93
C SER A 170 10.84 -0.14 8.47
N ARG A 171 10.58 -1.12 9.36
CA ARG A 171 10.64 -2.56 9.01
C ARG A 171 9.63 -2.94 7.94
N CYS A 172 8.49 -2.27 7.89
CA CYS A 172 7.48 -2.47 6.86
C CYS A 172 7.75 -1.67 5.57
N GLY A 173 8.78 -0.83 5.52
CA GLY A 173 9.14 -0.03 4.34
C GLY A 173 8.20 1.15 4.08
N VAL A 174 7.53 1.67 5.11
CA VAL A 174 6.51 2.72 4.97
C VAL A 174 6.72 3.87 5.96
N SER A 175 6.15 5.03 5.65
CA SER A 175 6.13 6.15 6.60
C SER A 175 5.23 5.85 7.81
N VAL A 176 5.55 6.44 8.96
CA VAL A 176 4.78 6.28 10.21
C VAL A 176 3.31 6.69 10.04
N CYS A 177 3.06 7.82 9.37
CA CYS A 177 1.70 8.31 9.12
C CYS A 177 0.89 7.31 8.28
N TYR A 178 1.52 6.73 7.25
CA TYR A 178 0.90 5.73 6.41
C TYR A 178 0.61 4.43 7.19
N PHE A 179 1.60 3.95 7.94
CA PHE A 179 1.48 2.78 8.80
C PHE A 179 0.31 2.90 9.78
N CYS A 180 0.20 4.00 10.52
CA CYS A 180 -0.90 4.22 11.46
C CYS A 180 -2.28 4.14 10.79
N LYS A 181 -2.42 4.75 9.60
CA LYS A 181 -3.68 4.75 8.84
C LYS A 181 -4.06 3.34 8.39
N ILE A 182 -3.13 2.61 7.77
CA ILE A 182 -3.41 1.28 7.22
C ILE A 182 -3.60 0.25 8.33
N PHE A 183 -2.79 0.30 9.39
CA PHE A 183 -2.86 -0.62 10.52
C PHE A 183 -4.17 -0.48 11.29
N LYS A 184 -4.62 0.75 11.58
CA LYS A 184 -5.91 0.99 12.23
C LYS A 184 -7.09 0.60 11.36
N ARG A 185 -6.99 0.82 10.04
CA ARG A 185 -8.03 0.40 9.10
C ARG A 185 -8.19 -1.12 9.06
N ALA A 186 -7.09 -1.85 9.02
CA ALA A 186 -7.08 -3.31 8.92
C ALA A 186 -7.43 -4.00 10.24
N THR A 187 -6.84 -3.56 11.36
CA THR A 187 -7.00 -4.23 12.67
C THR A 187 -8.16 -3.67 13.50
N GLY A 188 -8.67 -2.48 13.15
CA GLY A 188 -9.61 -1.72 13.96
C GLY A 188 -8.99 -1.04 15.19
N MET A 189 -7.67 -1.16 15.39
CA MET A 189 -6.96 -0.71 16.59
C MET A 189 -5.75 0.16 16.22
N THR A 190 -5.37 1.09 17.09
CA THR A 190 -4.07 1.75 16.96
C THR A 190 -2.93 0.76 17.23
N PHE A 191 -1.72 1.07 16.74
CA PHE A 191 -0.53 0.26 16.99
C PHE A 191 -0.29 0.04 18.50
N THR A 192 -0.40 1.09 19.31
CA THR A 192 -0.15 1.03 20.75
C THR A 192 -1.19 0.18 21.48
N GLU A 193 -2.47 0.24 21.07
CA GLU A 193 -3.52 -0.63 21.59
C GLU A 193 -3.27 -2.10 21.24
N TYR A 194 -2.90 -2.37 19.99
CA TYR A 194 -2.59 -3.72 19.52
C TYR A 194 -1.38 -4.30 20.27
N LEU A 195 -0.28 -3.54 20.36
CA LEU A 195 0.92 -3.96 21.09
C LEU A 195 0.62 -4.22 22.57
N THR A 196 -0.15 -3.34 23.22
CA THR A 196 -0.55 -3.54 24.62
C THR A 196 -1.35 -4.83 24.79
N ARG A 197 -2.26 -5.13 23.85
CA ARG A 197 -3.06 -6.35 23.89
C ARG A 197 -2.20 -7.60 23.70
N ALA A 198 -1.30 -7.60 22.73
CA ALA A 198 -0.37 -8.70 22.49
C ALA A 198 0.49 -9.01 23.72
N ARG A 199 1.05 -7.96 24.36
CA ARG A 199 1.84 -8.10 25.60
C ARG A 199 1.02 -8.65 26.77
N VAL A 200 -0.24 -8.26 26.90
CA VAL A 200 -1.13 -8.80 27.94
C VAL A 200 -1.48 -10.27 27.69
N GLU A 201 -1.68 -10.66 26.43
CA GLU A 201 -1.88 -12.09 26.11
C GLU A 201 -0.64 -12.92 26.45
N GLU A 202 0.56 -12.45 26.09
CA GLU A 202 1.81 -13.13 26.48
C GLU A 202 1.98 -13.19 28.01
N ALA A 203 1.64 -12.12 28.72
CA ALA A 203 1.66 -12.10 30.18
C ALA A 203 0.69 -13.12 30.79
N LYS A 204 -0.48 -13.35 30.20
CA LYS A 204 -1.43 -14.37 30.67
C LYS A 204 -0.83 -15.77 30.58
N HIS A 205 -0.08 -16.07 29.53
CA HIS A 205 0.66 -17.33 29.40
C HIS A 205 1.78 -17.44 30.46
N ALA A 206 2.55 -16.37 30.66
CA ALA A 206 3.61 -16.33 31.67
C ALA A 206 3.09 -16.49 33.11
N LEU A 207 1.90 -15.95 33.41
CA LEU A 207 1.26 -16.03 34.73
C LEU A 207 0.85 -17.46 35.13
N LEU A 208 0.76 -18.40 34.18
CA LEU A 208 0.49 -19.81 34.46
C LEU A 208 1.66 -20.52 35.14
N ARG A 209 2.87 -19.95 35.10
CA ARG A 209 4.05 -20.46 35.80
C ARG A 209 4.03 -19.96 37.26
N PRO A 210 3.81 -20.83 38.27
CA PRO A 210 3.58 -20.39 39.66
C PRO A 210 4.76 -19.63 40.27
N GLN A 211 5.98 -19.96 39.83
CA GLN A 211 7.23 -19.45 40.40
C GLN A 211 7.59 -18.04 39.88
N ALA A 212 6.98 -17.58 38.78
CA ALA A 212 7.36 -16.33 38.14
C ALA A 212 6.79 -15.11 38.89
N ARG A 213 7.62 -14.14 39.23
CA ARG A 213 7.15 -12.91 39.91
C ARG A 213 6.39 -12.03 38.91
N ILE A 214 5.28 -11.42 39.35
CA ILE A 214 4.44 -10.57 38.50
C ILE A 214 5.24 -9.38 37.94
N THR A 215 6.14 -8.81 38.75
CA THR A 215 7.05 -7.75 38.36
C THR A 215 7.98 -8.16 37.23
N GLU A 216 8.60 -9.34 37.34
CA GLU A 216 9.48 -9.90 36.32
C GLU A 216 8.72 -10.15 35.01
N ILE A 217 7.49 -10.68 35.10
CA ILE A 217 6.62 -10.89 33.92
C ILE A 217 6.32 -9.55 33.24
N ALA A 218 5.96 -8.51 34.01
CA ALA A 218 5.59 -7.21 33.46
C ALA A 218 6.74 -6.60 32.63
N TYR A 219 7.97 -6.65 33.15
CA TYR A 219 9.14 -6.16 32.41
C TYR A 219 9.52 -7.07 31.24
N ALA A 220 9.44 -8.40 31.42
CA ALA A 220 9.76 -9.36 30.36
C ALA A 220 8.85 -9.21 29.13
N VAL A 221 7.55 -8.92 29.33
CA VAL A 221 6.61 -8.65 28.24
C VAL A 221 6.65 -7.19 27.75
N GLY A 222 7.67 -6.41 28.14
CA GLY A 222 7.95 -5.09 27.58
C GLY A 222 7.17 -3.91 28.16
N PHE A 223 6.55 -4.03 29.34
CA PHE A 223 6.02 -2.85 30.04
C PHE A 223 7.14 -2.07 30.73
N GLN A 224 7.08 -0.74 30.66
CA GLN A 224 8.08 0.14 31.29
C GLN A 224 7.84 0.36 32.79
N SER A 225 6.65 0.02 33.29
CA SER A 225 6.35 0.09 34.72
C SER A 225 5.26 -0.90 35.12
N LEU A 226 5.35 -1.36 36.37
CA LEU A 226 4.34 -2.23 36.98
C LEU A 226 2.95 -1.56 37.02
N SER A 227 2.89 -0.26 37.26
CA SER A 227 1.64 0.51 37.31
C SER A 227 0.91 0.52 35.95
N GLN A 228 1.65 0.72 34.85
CA GLN A 228 1.10 0.67 33.49
C GLN A 228 0.61 -0.74 33.14
N PHE A 229 1.39 -1.76 33.52
CA PHE A 229 1.02 -3.16 33.35
C PHE A 229 -0.28 -3.49 34.07
N ASN A 230 -0.36 -3.24 35.38
CA ASN A 230 -1.53 -3.56 36.19
C ASN A 230 -2.81 -2.90 35.65
N ARG A 231 -2.73 -1.61 35.26
CA ARG A 231 -3.87 -0.89 34.68
C ARG A 231 -4.31 -1.50 33.35
N SER A 232 -3.36 -1.78 32.47
CA SER A 232 -3.64 -2.33 31.14
C SER A 232 -4.19 -3.75 31.21
N PHE A 233 -3.60 -4.58 32.07
CA PHE A 233 -4.02 -5.95 32.31
C PHE A 233 -5.46 -5.98 32.85
N LYS A 234 -5.74 -5.25 33.95
CA LYS A 234 -7.09 -5.19 34.53
C LYS A 234 -8.13 -4.65 33.55
N ARG A 235 -7.77 -3.65 32.73
CA ARG A 235 -8.67 -3.13 31.70
C ARG A 235 -9.01 -4.17 30.62
N LEU A 236 -8.05 -5.01 30.24
CA LEU A 236 -8.22 -5.98 29.14
C LEU A 236 -8.79 -7.34 29.59
N THR A 237 -8.57 -7.73 30.85
CA THR A 237 -8.98 -9.03 31.40
C THR A 237 -10.07 -8.94 32.47
N SER A 238 -10.43 -7.73 32.89
CA SER A 238 -11.32 -7.44 34.02
C SER A 238 -10.81 -7.92 35.39
N GLN A 239 -9.56 -8.42 35.47
CA GLN A 239 -8.95 -9.00 36.68
C GLN A 239 -7.55 -8.44 36.89
N SER A 240 -7.11 -8.31 38.14
CA SER A 240 -5.68 -8.04 38.40
C SER A 240 -4.81 -9.26 38.00
N PRO A 241 -3.51 -9.08 37.70
CA PRO A 241 -2.61 -10.21 37.39
C PRO A 241 -2.60 -11.28 38.49
N THR A 242 -2.67 -10.87 39.76
CA THR A 242 -2.75 -11.76 40.92
C THR A 242 -4.06 -12.54 40.94
N GLU A 243 -5.19 -11.86 40.75
CA GLU A 243 -6.51 -12.50 40.66
C GLU A 243 -6.57 -13.51 39.51
N TYR A 244 -6.06 -13.12 38.34
CA TYR A 244 -6.02 -13.98 37.15
C TYR A 244 -5.21 -15.27 37.41
N ARG A 245 -4.05 -15.15 38.06
CA ARG A 245 -3.23 -16.31 38.44
C ARG A 245 -3.95 -17.25 39.40
N LEU A 246 -4.53 -16.70 40.47
CA LEU A 246 -5.27 -17.49 41.46
C LEU A 246 -6.47 -18.21 40.82
N ALA A 247 -7.22 -17.51 39.96
CA ALA A 247 -8.35 -18.10 39.25
C ALA A 247 -7.93 -19.27 38.35
N ARG A 248 -6.80 -19.16 37.64
CA ARG A 248 -6.28 -20.23 36.78
C ARG A 248 -5.69 -21.41 37.56
N ALA A 249 -5.02 -21.16 38.68
CA ALA A 249 -4.54 -22.21 39.56
C ALA A 249 -5.70 -23.08 40.09
N ASN A 250 -6.78 -22.46 40.56
CA ASN A 250 -7.96 -23.17 41.07
C ASN A 250 -8.67 -24.01 40.00
N LEU A 251 -8.67 -23.57 38.74
CA LEU A 251 -9.24 -24.34 37.63
C LEU A 251 -8.42 -25.60 37.32
N LEU A 252 -7.08 -25.50 37.35
CA LEU A 252 -6.18 -26.63 37.10
C LEU A 252 -6.25 -27.68 38.22
N THR A 253 -6.44 -27.26 39.47
CA THR A 253 -6.62 -28.19 40.60
C THR A 253 -7.96 -28.93 40.54
N ARG A 254 -9.01 -28.31 39.99
CA ARG A 254 -10.34 -28.90 39.85
C ARG A 254 -10.50 -29.86 38.67
N SER A 255 -9.65 -29.78 37.65
CA SER A 255 -9.67 -30.73 36.52
C SER A 255 -8.80 -31.97 36.77
N ALA A 256 -7.98 -31.96 37.81
CA ALA A 256 -7.07 -33.05 38.19
C ALA A 256 -7.60 -33.89 39.38
N ALA A 257 -8.77 -33.54 39.91
CA ALA A 257 -9.50 -34.26 40.94
C ALA A 257 -10.76 -34.88 40.33
#